data_AF-D3FYT9-F1
#
_entry.id   AF-D3FYT9-F1
#
_cell.length_a   1.000
_cell.length_b   1.000
_cell.length_c   1.000
_cell.angle_alpha   90.00
_cell.angle_beta   90.00
_cell.angle_gamma   90.00
#
_symmetry.space_group_name_H-M   'P 1'
#
loop_
_entity.id
_entity.type
_entity.pdbx_description
1 polymer ?
#
loop_
_entity_poly.entity_id
_entity_poly.type
_entity_poly.pdbx_seq_one_letter_code
_entity_poly.pdbx_strand_id
1 'polypeptide(L)' 'MSHKLAIEADGKAFHSSPQQKARDKRRDAFLRNNGWRVMRFSGRQIFRELNSVLDRIEKEISS' A
#
# COMPACT_ATOMS: atom_id res chain seq x y z
N MET A 1 1.09 4.69 -20.68
CA MET A 1 -0.17 4.38 -19.95
C MET A 1 -0.05 4.93 -18.53
N SER A 2 -1.15 5.37 -17.92
CA SER A 2 -1.15 5.79 -16.51
C SER A 2 -1.60 4.62 -15.65
N HIS A 3 -0.76 4.18 -14.70
CA HIS A 3 -1.12 3.14 -13.73
C HIS A 3 -1.76 3.78 -12.50
N LYS A 4 -2.98 3.36 -12.14
CA LYS A 4 -3.64 3.76 -10.89
C LYS A 4 -3.15 2.88 -9.74
N LEU A 5 -1.89 3.08 -9.35
CA LEU A 5 -1.24 2.31 -8.29
C LEU A 5 -0.89 3.24 -7.11
N ALA A 6 -1.43 2.95 -5.94
CA ALA A 6 -1.08 3.60 -4.69
C ALA A 6 -0.13 2.68 -3.90
N ILE A 7 1.08 3.15 -3.60
CA ILE A 7 2.08 2.42 -2.82
C ILE A 7 2.20 3.09 -1.46
N GLU A 8 2.02 2.33 -0.39
CA GLU A 8 2.05 2.84 0.98
C GLU A 8 3.06 2.09 1.85
N ALA A 9 3.82 2.84 2.64
CA ALA A 9 4.63 2.32 3.73
C ALA A 9 3.78 2.16 5.00
N ASP A 10 3.76 0.95 5.56
CA ASP A 10 3.04 0.62 6.79
C ASP A 10 4.01 0.47 7.96
N GLY A 11 3.88 1.40 8.91
CA GLY A 11 4.46 1.25 10.22
C GLY A 11 3.42 0.65 11.17
N LYS A 12 3.66 -0.59 11.63
CA LYS A 12 2.86 -1.23 12.71
C LYS A 12 2.62 -0.33 13.94
N ALA A 13 3.51 0.64 14.18
CA ALA A 13 3.40 1.61 15.28
C ALA A 13 2.29 2.66 15.11
N PHE A 14 1.70 2.81 13.91
CA PHE A 14 0.74 3.88 13.58
C PHE A 14 -0.72 3.41 13.40
N HIS A 15 -1.03 2.13 13.65
CA HIS A 15 -2.38 1.54 13.45
C HIS A 15 -3.07 1.10 14.76
N SER A 16 -2.74 1.74 15.87
CA SER A 16 -3.12 1.26 17.21
C SER A 16 -4.52 1.74 17.65
N SER A 17 -4.97 2.91 17.19
CA SER A 17 -6.28 3.45 17.61
C SER A 17 -7.44 3.01 16.69
N PRO A 18 -8.66 2.79 17.23
CA PRO A 18 -9.86 2.55 16.44
C PRO A 18 -10.14 3.63 15.38
N GLN A 19 -9.83 4.89 15.70
CA GLN A 19 -10.04 6.03 14.80
C GLN A 19 -9.10 5.99 13.59
N GLN A 20 -7.84 5.61 13.79
CA GLN A 20 -6.87 5.41 12.69
C GLN A 20 -7.33 4.28 11.77
N LYS A 21 -7.75 3.14 12.34
CA LYS A 21 -8.30 2.02 11.54
C LYS A 21 -9.52 2.42 10.71
N ALA A 22 -10.44 3.19 11.29
CA ALA A 22 -11.61 3.68 10.58
C ALA A 22 -11.27 4.69 9.46
N ARG A 23 -10.22 5.49 9.65
CA ARG A 23 -9.70 6.40 8.61
C ARG A 23 -9.04 5.62 7.47
N ASP A 24 -8.21 4.63 7.80
CA ASP A 24 -7.52 3.80 6.79
C ASP A 24 -8.52 3.02 5.95
N LYS A 25 -9.55 2.43 6.58
CA LYS A 25 -10.63 1.75 5.86
C LYS A 25 -11.38 2.68 4.90
N ARG A 26 -11.63 3.93 5.29
CA ARG A 26 -12.30 4.93 4.43
C ARG A 26 -11.42 5.30 3.24
N ARG A 27 -10.12 5.52 3.46
CA ARG A 27 -9.16 5.79 2.38
C ARG A 27 -9.04 4.62 1.41
N ASP A 28 -8.91 3.40 1.92
CA ASP A 28 -8.81 2.20 1.08
C ASP A 28 -10.06 2.02 0.22
N ALA A 29 -11.25 2.23 0.79
CA ALA A 29 -12.51 2.19 0.05
C ALA A 29 -12.57 3.27 -1.05
N PHE A 30 -12.18 4.51 -0.72
CA PHE A 30 -12.14 5.60 -1.69
C PHE A 30 -11.20 5.29 -2.87
N LEU A 31 -9.98 4.83 -2.58
CA LEU A 31 -9.00 4.49 -3.61
C LEU A 31 -9.52 3.38 -4.53
N ARG A 32 -10.04 2.29 -3.96
CA ARG A 32 -10.59 1.16 -4.73
C ARG A 32 -11.77 1.58 -5.60
N ASN A 33 -12.70 2.37 -5.05
CA ASN A 33 -13.86 2.86 -5.80
C ASN A 33 -13.47 3.78 -6.97
N ASN A 34 -12.28 4.39 -6.93
CA ASN A 34 -11.74 5.22 -8.02
C ASN A 34 -10.81 4.46 -8.97
N GLY A 35 -10.78 3.12 -8.87
CA GLY A 35 -9.99 2.23 -9.72
C GLY A 35 -8.51 2.17 -9.36
N TRP A 36 -8.14 2.56 -8.13
CA TRP A 36 -6.77 2.41 -7.65
C TRP A 36 -6.55 1.01 -7.05
N ARG A 37 -5.42 0.41 -7.42
CA ARG A 37 -4.85 -0.73 -6.71
C ARG A 37 -3.96 -0.20 -5.60
N VAL A 38 -4.08 -0.76 -4.39
CA VAL A 38 -3.32 -0.32 -3.21
C VAL A 38 -2.35 -1.43 -2.81
N MET A 39 -1.05 -1.12 -2.81
CA MET A 39 0.00 -1.99 -2.30
C MET A 39 0.56 -1.41 -1.01
N ARG A 40 0.62 -2.25 0.03
CA ARG A 40 1.11 -1.85 1.35
C ARG A 40 2.32 -2.69 1.72
N PHE A 41 3.41 -2.04 2.11
CA PHE A 41 4.65 -2.69 2.52
C PHE A 41 5.02 -2.25 3.92
N SER A 42 5.29 -3.20 4.80
CA SER A 42 5.78 -2.87 6.13
C SER A 42 7.18 -2.27 6.06
N GLY A 43 7.54 -1.44 7.05
CA GLY A 43 8.90 -0.94 7.18
C GLY A 43 9.95 -2.06 7.14
N ARG A 44 9.69 -3.21 7.78
CA ARG A 44 10.58 -4.39 7.72
C ARG A 44 10.79 -4.88 6.28
N GLN A 45 9.73 -5.00 5.49
CA GLN A 45 9.83 -5.45 4.09
C GLN A 45 10.64 -4.45 3.27
N ILE A 46 10.41 -3.16 3.45
CA ILE A 46 11.15 -2.11 2.76
C ILE A 46 12.64 -2.17 3.12
N PHE A 47 12.98 -2.31 4.40
CA PHE A 47 14.37 -2.28 4.85
C PHE A 47 15.14 -3.59 4.65
N ARG A 48 14.47 -4.75 4.69
CA ARG A 48 15.14 -6.07 4.66
C ARG A 48 14.93 -6.84 3.37
N GLU A 49 13.90 -6.51 2.61
CA GLU A 49 13.41 -7.29 1.48
C GLU A 49 13.14 -6.38 0.27
N LEU A 50 13.94 -5.30 0.12
CA LEU A 50 13.71 -4.24 -0.87
C LEU A 50 13.55 -4.79 -2.30
N ASN A 51 14.40 -5.74 -2.72
CA ASN A 51 14.29 -6.35 -4.04
C ASN A 51 12.93 -7.04 -4.24
N SER A 52 12.43 -7.74 -3.22
CA SER A 52 11.10 -8.37 -3.29
C SER A 52 9.96 -7.34 -3.36
N VAL A 53 10.12 -6.18 -2.69
CA VAL A 53 9.18 -5.06 -2.80
C VAL A 53 9.15 -4.52 -4.22
N LEU A 54 10.34 -4.28 -4.82
CA LEU A 54 10.47 -3.80 -6.19
C LEU A 54 9.91 -4.79 -7.20
N ASP A 55 10.26 -6.08 -7.10
CA ASP A 55 9.74 -7.14 -7.98
C ASP A 55 8.20 -7.17 -7.98
N ARG A 56 7.57 -6.96 -6.82
CA ARG A 56 6.11 -6.91 -6.71
C ARG A 56 5.53 -5.68 -7.40
N ILE A 57 6.18 -4.52 -7.27
CA ILE A 57 5.76 -3.28 -7.93
C ILE A 57 5.92 -3.41 -9.45
N GLU A 58 7.02 -3.98 -9.93
CA GLU A 58 7.29 -4.17 -11.35
C GLU A 58 6.29 -5.13 -12.00
N LYS A 59 5.99 -6.25 -11.34
CA LYS A 59 4.94 -7.18 -11.79
C LYS A 59 3.58 -6.50 -11.90
N GLU A 60 3.28 -5.62 -10.96
CA GLU A 60 2.02 -4.89 -10.89
C GLU A 60 1.90 -3.83 -11.99
N ILE A 61 2.98 -3.14 -12.34
CA ILE A 61 3.02 -2.15 -13.43
C ILE A 61 3.04 -2.83 -14.80
N SER A 62 3.60 -4.04 -14.90
CA SER A 62 3.72 -4.78 -16.16
C SER A 62 2.49 -5.63 -16.51
N SER A 63 1.49 -5.67 -15.62
CA SER A 63 0.19 -6.35 -15.80
C SER A 63 -0.83 -5.43 -16.47
#